data_AF-A0A0A7I646-F1
#
_entry.id   AF-A0A0A7I646-F1
#
_cell.length_a   1.000
_cell.length_b   1.000
_cell.length_c   1.000
_cell.angle_alpha   90.00
_cell.angle_beta   90.00
_cell.angle_gamma   90.00
#
_symmetry.space_group_name_H-M   'P 1'
#
loop_
_entity.id
_entity.type
_entity.pdbx_description
1 polymer ?
#
loop_
_entity_poly.entity_id
_entity_poly.type
_entity_poly.pdbx_seq_one_letter_code
_entity_poly.pdbx_strand_id
1 'polypeptide(L)'
;MNNYSYESMRDTFAMSAYFVVGPQDCKERPITGVVEDALRGGATFIQLKAKDTDVKDITSMARNIAQVIEHNSKSDSVAFVIDTSYHK
;
A
#
# COMPACT_ATOMS: atom_id res chain seq x y z
N MET A 1 -23.05 5.47 -9.93
CA MET A 1 -23.86 5.31 -8.69
C MET A 1 -23.25 4.16 -7.93
N ASN A 2 -22.84 4.40 -6.69
CA ASN A 2 -22.24 3.36 -5.84
C ASN A 2 -23.35 2.39 -5.42
N ASN A 3 -23.24 1.11 -5.78
CA ASN A 3 -24.28 0.10 -5.53
C ASN A 3 -24.31 -0.40 -4.07
N TYR A 4 -23.50 0.19 -3.19
CA TYR A 4 -23.29 -0.28 -1.83
C TYR A 4 -23.68 0.82 -0.83
N SER A 5 -24.14 0.40 0.36
CA SER A 5 -24.50 1.32 1.46
C SER A 5 -23.27 1.95 2.16
N TYR A 6 -22.07 1.69 1.66
CA TYR A 6 -20.79 2.12 2.20
C TYR A 6 -19.76 2.28 1.08
N GLU A 7 -18.69 3.03 1.33
CA GLU A 7 -17.57 3.17 0.40
C GLU A 7 -16.96 1.81 0.09
N SER A 8 -16.88 1.48 -1.20
CA SER A 8 -16.46 0.16 -1.65
C SER A 8 -15.63 0.28 -2.91
N MET A 9 -14.49 -0.39 -2.91
CA MET A 9 -13.67 -0.55 -4.11
C MET A 9 -14.14 -1.73 -4.98
N ARG A 10 -15.27 -2.40 -4.69
CA ARG A 10 -15.64 -3.65 -5.38
C ARG A 10 -15.68 -3.53 -6.91
N ASP A 11 -16.08 -2.37 -7.41
CA ASP A 11 -16.20 -2.11 -8.85
C ASP A 11 -14.90 -1.58 -9.48
N THR A 12 -13.96 -1.06 -8.67
CA THR A 12 -12.68 -0.49 -9.12
C THR A 12 -11.46 -1.32 -8.75
N PHE A 13 -11.64 -2.34 -7.92
CA PHE A 13 -10.59 -3.20 -7.41
C PHE A 13 -9.89 -3.95 -8.55
N ALA A 14 -8.58 -3.78 -8.65
CA ALA A 14 -7.75 -4.46 -9.62
C ALA A 14 -6.50 -5.05 -8.96
N MET A 15 -6.22 -6.32 -9.23
CA MET A 15 -5.01 -7.02 -8.76
C MET A 15 -4.08 -7.40 -9.92
N SER A 16 -4.13 -6.66 -11.02
CA SER A 16 -3.33 -6.91 -12.23
C SER A 16 -1.84 -6.62 -12.03
N ALA A 17 -1.49 -5.69 -11.15
CA ALA A 17 -0.11 -5.40 -10.77
C ALA A 17 -0.01 -5.29 -9.24
N TYR A 18 0.39 -6.39 -8.61
CA TYR A 18 0.51 -6.52 -7.17
C TYR A 18 1.95 -6.29 -6.70
N PHE A 19 2.19 -5.16 -6.03
CA PHE A 19 3.47 -4.80 -5.45
C PHE A 19 3.50 -5.06 -3.93
N VAL A 20 4.44 -5.90 -3.49
CA VAL A 20 4.69 -6.18 -2.07
C VAL A 20 6.01 -5.54 -1.68
N VAL A 21 6.02 -4.75 -0.61
CA VAL A 21 7.22 -4.04 -0.16
C VAL A 21 7.28 -3.93 1.36
N GLY A 22 8.46 -4.10 1.93
CA GLY A 22 8.78 -3.67 3.28
C GLY A 22 10.03 -2.80 3.31
N PRO A 23 10.35 -2.21 4.48
CA PRO A 23 11.54 -1.38 4.64
C PRO A 23 12.84 -2.13 4.27
N GLN A 24 12.89 -3.45 4.52
CA GLN A 24 14.02 -4.31 4.17
C GLN A 24 14.31 -4.39 2.66
N ASP A 25 13.30 -4.17 1.83
CA ASP A 25 13.43 -4.28 0.36
C ASP A 25 13.88 -2.95 -0.27
N CYS A 26 13.90 -1.86 0.51
CA CYS A 26 14.11 -0.51 0.01
C CYS A 26 15.58 -0.07 -0.03
N LYS A 27 16.51 -0.85 0.54
CA LYS A 27 17.91 -0.45 0.74
C LYS A 27 17.97 0.92 1.43
N GLU A 28 18.69 1.88 0.87
CA GLU A 28 18.81 3.25 1.39
C GLU A 28 17.64 4.17 1.00
N ARG A 29 16.66 3.68 0.24
CA ARG A 29 15.54 4.50 -0.23
C ARG A 29 14.42 4.53 0.81
N PRO A 30 13.74 5.68 0.98
CA PRO A 30 12.52 5.71 1.78
C PRO A 30 11.43 4.90 1.08
N ILE A 31 10.70 4.08 1.84
CA ILE A 31 9.61 3.23 1.33
C ILE A 31 8.54 4.04 0.59
N THR A 32 8.29 5.28 1.00
CA THR A 32 7.36 6.20 0.33
C THR A 32 7.77 6.49 -1.11
N GLY A 33 9.06 6.71 -1.37
CA GLY A 33 9.58 6.93 -2.73
C GLY A 33 9.53 5.66 -3.58
N VAL A 34 9.75 4.48 -2.98
CA VAL A 34 9.61 3.20 -3.68
C VAL A 34 8.15 2.94 -4.08
N VAL A 35 7.21 3.21 -3.16
CA VAL A 35 5.77 3.10 -3.46
C VAL A 35 5.35 4.11 -4.52
N GLU A 36 5.83 5.36 -4.45
CA GLU A 36 5.52 6.37 -5.47
C GLU A 36 5.94 5.92 -6.87
N ASP A 37 7.14 5.34 -7.01
CA ASP A 37 7.58 4.77 -8.28
C ASP A 37 6.71 3.59 -8.72
N ALA A 38 6.30 2.72 -7.79
CA ALA A 38 5.40 1.61 -8.11
C ALA A 38 4.03 2.10 -8.63
N LEU A 39 3.47 3.15 -8.01
CA LEU A 39 2.23 3.79 -8.48
C LEU A 39 2.40 4.39 -9.88
N ARG A 40 3.50 5.10 -10.14
CA ARG A 40 3.84 5.63 -11.47
C ARG A 40 4.05 4.53 -12.50
N GLY A 41 4.57 3.39 -12.06
CA GLY A 41 4.74 2.17 -12.86
C GLY A 41 3.45 1.38 -13.11
N GLY A 42 2.32 1.81 -12.55
CA GLY A 42 1.02 1.19 -12.79
C GLY A 42 0.62 0.10 -11.80
N ALA A 43 1.23 0.05 -10.61
CA ALA A 43 0.76 -0.83 -9.54
C ALA A 43 -0.72 -0.55 -9.21
N THR A 44 -1.52 -1.61 -9.12
CA THR A 44 -2.96 -1.54 -8.81
C THR A 44 -3.29 -2.04 -7.41
N PHE A 45 -2.33 -2.70 -6.76
CA PHE A 45 -2.46 -3.21 -5.41
C PHE A 45 -1.10 -3.10 -4.69
N ILE A 46 -1.10 -2.54 -3.47
CA ILE A 46 0.08 -2.38 -2.63
C ILE A 46 -0.10 -3.18 -1.33
N GLN A 47 0.90 -3.98 -0.96
CA GLN A 47 1.00 -4.57 0.38
C GLN A 47 2.25 -4.07 1.10
N LEU A 48 2.07 -3.49 2.28
CA LEU A 48 3.15 -3.29 3.24
C LEU A 48 3.41 -4.61 3.97
N LYS A 49 4.60 -5.19 3.79
CA LYS A 49 5.05 -6.41 4.48
C LYS A 49 6.36 -6.14 5.22
N ALA A 50 6.25 -5.76 6.48
CA ALA A 50 7.39 -5.49 7.34
C ALA A 50 7.60 -6.66 8.32
N LYS A 51 8.69 -7.40 8.15
CA LYS A 51 9.09 -8.47 9.08
C LYS A 51 9.87 -7.87 10.24
N ASP A 52 9.75 -8.46 11.42
CA ASP A 52 10.55 -8.11 12.61
C ASP A 52 10.54 -6.62 12.96
N THR A 53 9.46 -5.92 12.62
CA THR A 53 9.29 -4.46 12.81
C THR A 53 8.21 -4.21 13.86
N ASP A 54 8.41 -3.19 14.71
CA ASP A 54 7.44 -2.80 15.72
C ASP A 54 6.11 -2.37 15.08
N VAL A 55 4.98 -2.78 15.66
CA VAL A 55 3.63 -2.45 15.18
C VAL A 55 3.40 -0.94 15.06
N LYS A 56 4.00 -0.14 15.95
CA LYS A 56 3.93 1.33 15.89
C LYS A 56 4.65 1.87 14.65
N ASP A 57 5.77 1.29 14.28
CA ASP A 57 6.52 1.67 13.07
C ASP A 57 5.78 1.22 11.82
N ILE A 58 5.17 0.02 11.84
CA ILE A 58 4.26 -0.44 10.77
C ILE A 58 3.11 0.54 10.57
N THR A 59 2.47 0.98 11.67
CA THR A 59 1.35 1.94 11.61
C THR A 59 1.81 3.29 11.04
N SER A 60 3.00 3.75 11.43
CA SER A 60 3.59 5.00 10.92
C SER A 60 3.90 4.90 9.42
N MET A 61 4.50 3.79 8.99
CA MET A 61 4.76 3.53 7.56
C MET A 61 3.46 3.42 6.77
N ALA A 62 2.45 2.74 7.30
CA ALA A 62 1.17 2.60 6.63
C ALA A 62 0.49 3.96 6.43
N ARG A 63 0.51 4.84 7.43
CA ARG A 63 0.02 6.22 7.28
C ARG A 63 0.76 6.95 6.16
N ASN A 64 2.09 6.87 6.14
CA ASN A 64 2.90 7.57 5.13
C ASN A 64 2.62 7.03 3.72
N ILE A 65 2.44 5.71 3.57
CA ILE A 65 2.08 5.08 2.28
C ILE A 65 0.68 5.51 1.84
N ALA A 66 -0.30 5.53 2.74
CA ALA A 66 -1.64 5.99 2.42
C ALA A 66 -1.64 7.44 1.91
N GLN A 67 -0.84 8.32 2.53
CA GLN A 67 -0.67 9.70 2.05
C GLN A 67 -0.04 9.76 0.64
N VAL A 68 0.93 8.90 0.32
CA VAL A 68 1.50 8.83 -1.03
C VAL A 68 0.44 8.41 -2.06
N ILE A 69 -0.40 7.42 -1.74
CA ILE A 69 -1.51 6.97 -2.59
C ILE A 69 -2.51 8.11 -2.82
N GLU A 70 -2.88 8.84 -1.76
CA GLU A 70 -3.76 10.00 -1.83
C GLU A 70 -3.17 11.13 -2.68
N HIS A 71 -1.92 11.50 -2.43
CA HIS A 71 -1.22 12.55 -3.19
C HIS A 71 -1.06 12.21 -4.68
N ASN A 72 -1.06 10.93 -5.04
CA ASN A 72 -1.05 10.47 -6.43
C ASN A 72 -2.47 10.32 -7.03
N SER A 73 -3.51 10.74 -6.31
CA SER A 73 -4.92 10.60 -6.71
C SER A 73 -5.31 9.14 -7.00
N LYS A 74 -4.80 8.21 -6.18
CA LYS A 74 -5.01 6.76 -6.35
C LYS A 74 -5.89 6.11 -5.29
N SER A 75 -6.41 6.87 -4.32
CA SER A 75 -7.24 6.36 -3.21
C SER A 75 -8.40 5.46 -3.66
N ASP A 76 -9.04 5.76 -4.80
CA ASP A 76 -10.21 5.02 -5.28
C ASP A 76 -9.88 3.86 -6.24
N SER A 77 -8.59 3.68 -6.58
CA SER A 77 -8.15 2.74 -7.64
C SER A 77 -7.01 1.81 -7.23
N VAL A 78 -6.31 2.10 -6.13
CA VAL A 78 -5.22 1.27 -5.62
C VAL A 78 -5.57 0.79 -4.22
N ALA A 79 -5.81 -0.51 -4.10
CA ALA A 79 -6.03 -1.13 -2.80
C ALA A 79 -4.71 -1.20 -2.03
N PHE A 80 -4.75 -0.85 -0.74
CA PHE A 80 -3.60 -0.90 0.16
C PHE A 80 -3.90 -1.76 1.38
N VAL A 81 -3.06 -2.76 1.63
CA VAL A 81 -3.17 -3.67 2.77
C VAL A 81 -1.88 -3.73 3.58
N ILE A 82 -2.03 -4.05 4.87
CA ILE A 82 -0.91 -4.23 5.81
C ILE A 82 -0.87 -5.71 6.18
N ASP A 83 0.28 -6.32 6.01
CA ASP A 83 0.55 -7.68 6.46
C ASP A 83 1.47 -7.65 7.67
N THR A 84 0.91 -8.03 8.83
CA THR A 84 1.64 -8.16 10.11
C THR A 84 1.98 -9.61 10.43
N SER A 85 1.88 -10.53 9.47
CA SER A 85 2.12 -11.95 9.73
C SER A 85 3.53 -12.20 10.23
N TYR A 86 3.61 -12.56 11.50
CA TYR A 86 4.81 -12.96 12.19
C TYR A 86 5.05 -14.45 11.90
N HIS A 87 6.14 -14.79 11.21
CA HIS A 87 6.59 -16.17 11.14
C HIS A 87 7.44 -16.45 12.38
N LYS A 88 6.90 -17.23 13.32
CA LYS A 88 7.70 -17.89 14.37
C LYS A 88 8.51 -19.03 13.77
#